data_AF-A0A954GBE8-F1
#
_entry.id   AF-A0A954GBE8-F1
#
_cell.length_a   1.000
_cell.length_b   1.000
_cell.length_c   1.000
_cell.angle_alpha   90.00
_cell.angle_beta   90.00
_cell.angle_gamma   90.00
#
_symmetry.space_group_name_H-M   'P 1'
#
loop_
_entity.id
_entity.type
_entity.pdbx_description
1 polymer ?
#
loop_
_entity_poly.entity_id
_entity_poly.type
_entity_poly.pdbx_seq_one_letter_code
_entity_poly.pdbx_strand_id
1 'polypeptide(L)' 'MYDSRLKHILRAVIALAICLSLAPTANAAEKYELKVVTDRPDAIYKTGETARFLISLTKDGKPAVGETVNYTV' A
#
# COMPACT_ATOMS: atom_id res chain seq x y z
N MET A 1 -15.44 -48.36 -21.75
CA MET A 1 -14.83 -47.65 -22.89
C MET A 1 -14.72 -46.17 -22.51
N TYR A 2 -13.61 -45.76 -21.90
CA TYR A 2 -13.43 -44.36 -21.49
C TYR A 2 -13.12 -43.55 -22.74
N ASP A 3 -14.10 -42.77 -23.20
CA ASP A 3 -14.10 -42.02 -24.46
C ASP A 3 -12.90 -41.06 -24.51
N SER A 4 -12.16 -41.07 -25.62
CA SER A 4 -11.08 -40.11 -25.86
C SER A 4 -11.54 -38.66 -25.72
N ARG A 5 -12.81 -38.36 -26.06
CA ARG A 5 -13.43 -37.04 -25.87
C ARG A 5 -13.42 -36.61 -24.39
N LEU A 6 -13.71 -37.53 -23.47
CA LEU A 6 -13.73 -37.27 -22.03
C LEU A 6 -12.33 -36.94 -21.48
N LYS A 7 -11.29 -37.59 -22.00
CA LYS A 7 -9.89 -37.31 -21.64
C LYS A 7 -9.44 -35.92 -22.10
N HIS A 8 -9.87 -35.48 -23.28
CA HIS A 8 -9.55 -34.15 -23.80
C HIS A 8 -10.25 -33.04 -23.01
N ILE A 9 -11.52 -33.25 -22.63
CA ILE A 9 -12.27 -32.32 -21.78
C ILE A 9 -11.60 -32.19 -20.41
N LEU A 10 -11.23 -33.31 -19.78
CA LEU A 10 -10.57 -33.29 -18.47
C LEU A 10 -9.23 -32.55 -18.52
N ARG A 11 -8.43 -32.75 -19.57
CA ARG A 11 -7.17 -32.03 -19.79
C ARG A 11 -7.39 -30.52 -19.97
N ALA A 12 -8.42 -30.13 -20.72
CA ALA A 12 -8.75 -28.73 -20.94
C ALA A 12 -9.16 -28.04 -19.63
N VAL A 13 -9.97 -28.71 -18.80
CA VAL A 13 -10.38 -28.19 -17.47
C VAL A 13 -9.18 -28.02 -16.55
N ILE A 14 -8.26 -28.99 -16.52
CA ILE A 14 -7.04 -28.91 -15.70
C ILE A 14 -6.13 -27.79 -16.20
N ALA A 15 -5.92 -27.67 -17.52
CA ALA A 15 -5.10 -26.60 -18.10
C ALA A 15 -5.68 -25.21 -17.82
N LEU A 16 -7.01 -25.07 -17.88
CA LEU A 16 -7.71 -23.84 -17.55
C LEU A 16 -7.57 -23.50 -16.06
N ALA A 17 -7.79 -24.45 -15.16
CA ALA A 17 -7.62 -24.25 -13.72
C ALA A 17 -6.18 -23.83 -13.36
N ILE A 18 -5.17 -24.39 -14.02
CA ILE A 18 -3.77 -23.98 -13.86
C ILE A 18 -3.59 -22.54 -14.35
N CYS A 19 -4.08 -22.18 -15.54
CA CYS A 19 -3.98 -20.80 -16.05
C CYS A 19 -4.62 -19.76 -15.12
N LEU A 20 -5.78 -20.07 -14.51
CA LEU A 20 -6.42 -19.17 -13.56
C LEU A 20 -5.63 -19.01 -12.26
N SER A 21 -4.88 -20.03 -11.83
CA SER A 21 -4.07 -19.97 -10.60
C SER A 21 -2.77 -19.17 -10.75
N LEU A 22 -2.31 -18.92 -11.99
CA LEU A 22 -1.12 -18.12 -12.27
C LEU A 22 -1.40 -16.62 -12.43
N ALA A 23 -2.62 -16.16 -12.16
CA ALA A 23 -2.91 -14.72 -12.20
C ALA A 23 -2.04 -14.00 -11.15
N PRO A 24 -1.16 -13.06 -11.57
CA PRO A 24 -0.38 -12.29 -10.62
C PRO A 24 -1.33 -11.48 -9.76
N THR A 25 -1.30 -11.69 -8.45
CA THR A 25 -1.93 -10.77 -7.51
C THR A 25 -1.15 -9.47 -7.56
N ALA A 26 -1.73 -8.45 -8.16
CA ALA A 26 -1.21 -7.10 -8.04
C ALA A 26 -1.37 -6.69 -6.57
N ASN A 27 -0.32 -6.88 -5.77
CA ASN A 27 -0.24 -6.27 -4.46
C ASN A 27 -0.25 -4.76 -4.69
N ALA A 28 -1.29 -4.08 -4.19
CA ALA A 28 -1.31 -2.63 -4.18
C ALA A 28 -0.03 -2.15 -3.48
N ALA A 29 0.70 -1.24 -4.12
CA ALA A 29 1.88 -0.65 -3.50
C ALA A 29 1.47 0.00 -2.18
N GLU A 30 2.25 -0.23 -1.13
CA GLU A 30 2.01 0.38 0.17
C GLU A 30 1.97 1.90 0.02
N LYS A 31 0.87 2.52 0.44
CA LYS A 31 0.70 3.96 0.30
C LYS A 31 0.95 4.63 1.63
N TYR A 32 2.09 5.33 1.72
CA TYR A 32 2.39 6.22 2.84
C TYR A 32 1.94 7.64 2.55
N GLU A 33 1.36 8.30 3.55
CA GLU A 33 1.03 9.72 3.53
C GLU A 33 1.57 10.38 4.81
N LEU A 34 2.43 11.38 4.62
CA LEU A 34 3.00 12.21 5.68
C LEU A 34 2.35 13.59 5.63
N LYS A 35 1.61 13.93 6.68
CA LYS A 35 1.05 15.27 6.87
C LYS A 35 1.87 16.02 7.91
N VAL A 36 2.34 17.20 7.54
CA VAL A 36 3.06 18.12 8.42
C VAL A 36 2.32 19.44 8.43
N VAL A 37 1.92 19.90 9.61
CA VAL A 37 1.28 21.22 9.80
C VAL A 37 2.00 21.99 10.88
N THR A 38 2.02 23.31 10.77
CA THR A 38 2.54 24.19 11.81
C THR A 38 1.58 24.25 12.99
N ASP A 39 2.10 24.57 14.17
CA ASP A 39 1.29 24.80 15.37
C ASP A 39 0.50 26.13 15.33
N ARG A 40 0.79 26.99 14.34
CA ARG A 40 0.09 28.24 14.07
C ARG A 40 -0.54 28.24 12.67
N PRO A 41 -1.71 28.86 12.48
CA PRO A 41 -2.39 28.92 11.19
C PRO A 41 -1.67 29.80 10.16
N ASP A 42 -0.94 30.83 10.59
CA ASP A 42 -0.21 31.75 9.72
C ASP A 42 1.25 31.34 9.46
N ALA A 43 1.78 30.40 10.26
CA ALA A 43 3.16 29.91 10.20
C ALA A 43 4.23 31.03 10.32
N ILE A 44 3.90 32.15 10.97
CA ILE A 44 4.84 33.27 11.17
C ILE A 44 5.43 33.17 12.59
N TYR A 45 6.77 33.21 12.65
CA TYR A 45 7.55 33.14 13.88
C TYR A 45 8.56 34.28 13.91
N LYS A 46 8.85 34.78 15.12
CA LYS A 46 9.93 35.75 15.31
C LYS A 46 11.26 35.04 15.51
N THR A 47 12.35 35.74 15.22
CA THR A 47 13.69 35.25 15.51
C THR A 47 13.83 34.88 16.99
N GLY A 48 14.31 33.66 17.25
CA GLY A 48 14.44 33.10 18.59
C GLY A 48 13.20 32.36 19.12
N GLU A 49 12.07 32.41 18.42
CA GLU A 49 10.91 31.58 18.77
C GLU A 49 11.09 30.14 18.29
N THR A 50 10.68 29.18 19.11
CA THR A 50 10.60 27.77 18.72
C THR A 50 9.40 27.55 17.79
N ALA A 51 9.65 27.17 16.54
CA ALA A 51 8.63 26.63 15.66
C ALA A 51 8.31 25.18 16.04
N ARG A 52 7.02 24.83 16.06
CA ARG A 52 6.57 23.45 16.30
C ARG A 52 5.74 22.96 15.12
N PHE A 53 5.93 21.69 14.80
CA PHE A 53 5.22 21.01 13.73
C PHE A 53 4.46 19.81 14.31
N LEU A 54 3.21 19.67 13.92
CA LEU A 54 2.43 18.48 14.16
C LEU A 54 2.60 17.57 12.94
N ILE A 55 3.10 16.36 13.19
CA ILE A 55 3.39 15.36 12.17
C ILE A 55 2.41 14.20 12.33
N SER A 56 1.81 13.75 11.23
CA SER A 56 0.95 12.57 11.17
C SER A 56 1.36 11.69 10.00
N LEU A 57 1.72 10.44 10.29
CA LEU A 57 2.05 9.43 9.28
C LEU A 57 0.92 8.41 9.20
N THR A 58 0.45 8.15 7.99
CA THR A 58 -0.50 7.06 7.72
C THR A 58 0.04 6.11 6.67
N LYS A 59 -0.31 4.83 6.83
CA LYS A 59 -0.08 3.74 5.88
C LYS A 59 -1.42 3.17 5.49
N ASP A 60 -1.76 3.24 4.20
CA ASP A 60 -3.03 2.78 3.64
C ASP A 60 -4.24 3.37 4.39
N GLY A 61 -4.14 4.67 4.72
CA GLY A 61 -5.18 5.43 5.43
C GLY A 61 -5.29 5.16 6.94
N LYS A 62 -4.41 4.33 7.52
CA LYS A 62 -4.38 4.02 8.95
C LYS A 62 -3.14 4.63 9.61
N PRO A 63 -3.17 4.98 10.92
CA PRO A 63 -1.98 5.47 11.61
C PRO A 63 -0.81 4.48 11.52
N ALA A 64 0.35 4.97 11.09
CA ALA A 64 1.58 4.16 10.96
C ALA A 64 2.33 4.11 12.31
N VAL A 65 1.76 3.42 13.29
CA VAL A 65 2.29 3.34 14.66
C VAL A 65 3.59 2.52 14.68
N GLY A 66 4.64 3.05 15.32
CA GLY A 66 5.92 2.37 15.48
C GLY A 66 6.90 2.55 14.32
N GLU A 67 6.51 3.29 13.27
CA GLU A 67 7.38 3.62 12.15
C GLU A 67 8.22 4.88 12.40
N THR A 68 9.33 5.01 11.68
CA THR A 68 10.29 6.11 11.86
C THR A 68 10.18 7.12 10.73
N VAL A 69 10.17 8.42 11.08
CA VAL A 69 10.27 9.53 10.13
C VAL A 69 11.62 10.22 10.33
N ASN A 70 12.46 10.25 9.29
CA ASN A 70 13.69 11.02 9.28
C ASN A 70 13.43 12.40 8.69
N TYR A 71 14.03 13.45 9.26
CA TYR A 71 13.84 14.83 8.79
C TYR A 71 15.14 15.64 8.85
N THR A 72 15.12 16.81 8.21
CA THR A 72 16.17 17.83 8.24
C THR A 72 15.49 19.19 8.29
N VAL A 73 16.08 20.14 9.02
CA VAL A 73 15.59 21.52 9.20
C VAL A 73 16.57 22.49 8.57
#